data_AF-T1BQ93-F1
#
_entry.id   AF-T1BQ93-F1
#
_cell.length_a   1.000
_cell.length_b   1.000
_cell.length_c   1.000
_cell.angle_alpha   90.00
_cell.angle_beta   90.00
_cell.angle_gamma   90.00
#
_symmetry.space_group_name_H-M   'P 1'
#
loop_
_entity.id
_entity.type
_entity.pdbx_description
1 polymer ?
#
loop_
_entity_poly.entity_id
_entity_poly.type
_entity_poly.pdbx_seq_one_letter_code
_entity_poly.pdbx_strand_id
1 'polypeptide(L)'
;DLSVKGINNALLRVGDACRNEYNAMRNRIRRSKWVHIDETGFHVNGKKYWLWAFRSAENDILIVIVDSRGRDVVRDTMGEAFHGPAIVDGWRVYSYLTIIQRCWAHLIREVDAFKSSERGKELSEEIHAMFRELKESLKSENMDERKSMKITFEKRMEGLVKQYDPHEELHKPVEYIRNGLGSWFTCLSYPGMEPTNNLAEQAI
;
A
#
# COMPACT_ATOMS: atom_id res chain seq x y z
N ASP A 1 -43.23 -3.36 -14.78
CA ASP A 1 -42.40 -2.79 -13.69
C ASP A 1 -41.74 -3.86 -12.83
N LEU A 2 -40.45 -3.73 -12.58
CA LEU A 2 -39.68 -4.57 -11.65
C LEU A 2 -39.82 -3.98 -10.24
N SER A 3 -40.31 -4.76 -9.28
CA SER A 3 -40.36 -4.32 -7.88
C SER A 3 -38.96 -4.26 -7.26
N VAL A 4 -38.79 -3.42 -6.23
CA VAL A 4 -37.54 -3.37 -5.41
C VAL A 4 -37.15 -4.77 -4.92
N LYS A 5 -38.13 -5.57 -4.48
CA LYS A 5 -37.93 -6.96 -4.07
C LYS A 5 -37.42 -7.84 -5.22
N GLY A 6 -37.94 -7.64 -6.43
CA GLY A 6 -37.49 -8.34 -7.63
C GLY A 6 -36.04 -8.05 -7.97
N ILE A 7 -35.64 -6.77 -7.91
CA ILE A 7 -34.25 -6.33 -8.13
C ILE A 7 -33.33 -6.94 -7.07
N ASN A 8 -33.70 -6.87 -5.79
CA ASN A 8 -32.89 -7.42 -4.70
C ASN A 8 -32.69 -8.94 -4.85
N ASN A 9 -33.74 -9.69 -5.18
CA ASN A 9 -33.64 -11.13 -5.41
C ASN A 9 -32.73 -11.46 -6.60
N ALA A 10 -32.74 -10.64 -7.66
CA ALA A 10 -31.84 -10.82 -8.79
C ALA A 10 -30.38 -10.61 -8.36
N LEU A 11 -30.08 -9.55 -7.59
CA LEU A 11 -28.74 -9.30 -7.05
C LEU A 11 -28.24 -10.44 -6.15
N LEU A 12 -29.10 -10.99 -5.29
CA LEU A 12 -28.75 -12.13 -4.43
C LEU A 12 -28.40 -13.37 -5.25
N ARG A 13 -29.17 -13.69 -6.29
CA ARG A 13 -28.88 -14.83 -7.18
C ARG A 13 -27.58 -14.66 -7.95
N VAL A 14 -27.29 -13.46 -8.41
CA VAL A 14 -25.99 -13.14 -9.04
C VAL A 14 -24.87 -13.33 -8.02
N GLY A 15 -25.04 -12.83 -6.79
CA GLY A 15 -24.07 -13.04 -5.71
C GLY A 15 -23.80 -14.52 -5.43
N ASP A 16 -24.84 -15.34 -5.38
CA ASP A 16 -24.70 -16.79 -5.21
C ASP A 16 -24.00 -17.46 -6.39
N ALA A 17 -24.33 -17.08 -7.62
CA ALA A 17 -23.67 -17.59 -8.82
C ALA A 17 -22.18 -17.21 -8.89
N CYS A 18 -21.82 -16.01 -8.42
CA CYS A 18 -20.44 -15.52 -8.39
C CYS A 18 -19.61 -16.07 -7.22
N ARG A 19 -20.23 -16.72 -6.23
CA ARG A 19 -19.56 -17.15 -4.99
C ARG A 19 -18.34 -18.05 -5.22
N ASN A 20 -18.44 -18.98 -6.16
CA ASN A 20 -17.34 -19.89 -6.48
C ASN A 20 -16.15 -19.15 -7.10
N GLU A 21 -16.41 -18.22 -8.03
CA GLU A 21 -15.36 -17.41 -8.64
C GLU A 21 -14.75 -16.42 -7.65
N TYR A 22 -15.56 -15.84 -6.75
CA TYR A 22 -15.07 -15.00 -5.66
C TYR A 22 -14.05 -15.74 -4.78
N ASN A 23 -14.38 -16.98 -4.40
CA ASN A 23 -13.48 -17.83 -3.62
C ASN A 23 -12.23 -18.24 -4.42
N ALA A 24 -12.38 -18.51 -5.72
CA ALA A 24 -11.25 -18.80 -6.61
C ALA A 24 -10.31 -17.59 -6.72
N MET A 25 -10.84 -16.38 -6.92
CA MET A 25 -10.11 -15.12 -6.97
C MET A 25 -9.35 -14.84 -5.67
N ARG A 26 -10.02 -15.02 -4.52
CA ARG A 26 -9.35 -14.92 -3.22
C ARG A 26 -8.15 -15.87 -3.12
N ASN A 27 -8.29 -17.10 -3.59
CA ASN A 27 -7.18 -18.06 -3.61
C ASN A 27 -6.07 -17.67 -4.60
N ARG A 28 -6.39 -17.03 -5.74
CA ARG A 28 -5.38 -16.50 -6.66
C ARG A 28 -4.59 -15.35 -6.03
N ILE A 29 -5.27 -14.39 -5.40
CA ILE A 29 -4.63 -13.27 -4.70
C ILE A 29 -3.70 -13.77 -3.58
N ARG A 30 -4.12 -14.76 -2.80
CA ARG A 30 -3.28 -15.37 -1.75
C ARG A 30 -1.99 -16.00 -2.27
N ARG A 31 -1.97 -16.41 -3.55
CA ARG A 31 -0.80 -17.01 -4.20
C ARG A 31 0.00 -16.02 -5.06
N SER A 32 -0.42 -14.76 -5.10
CA SER A 32 0.26 -13.74 -5.90
C SER A 32 1.67 -13.48 -5.39
N LYS A 33 2.56 -13.06 -6.29
CA LYS A 33 3.94 -12.67 -5.97
C LYS A 33 4.00 -11.54 -4.94
N TRP A 34 3.04 -10.63 -5.00
CA TRP A 34 2.80 -9.59 -4.00
C TRP A 34 1.37 -9.08 -4.14
N VAL A 35 0.87 -8.40 -3.11
CA VAL A 35 -0.49 -7.86 -3.11
C VAL A 35 -0.49 -6.39 -2.74
N HIS A 36 -1.16 -5.59 -3.55
CA HIS A 36 -1.55 -4.23 -3.20
C HIS A 36 -2.78 -4.30 -2.28
N ILE A 37 -2.73 -3.62 -1.15
CA ILE A 37 -3.84 -3.58 -0.18
C ILE A 37 -4.16 -2.12 0.10
N ASP A 38 -5.43 -1.76 -0.01
CA ASP A 38 -5.92 -0.42 0.33
C ASP A 38 -7.36 -0.48 0.86
N GLU A 39 -7.78 0.56 1.56
CA GLU A 39 -9.10 0.62 2.16
C GLU A 39 -9.69 2.03 2.22
N THR A 40 -10.99 2.13 1.95
CA THR A 40 -11.75 3.38 2.06
C THR A 40 -13.04 3.19 2.84
N GLY A 41 -13.41 4.21 3.62
CA GLY A 41 -14.58 4.21 4.48
C GLY A 41 -15.80 4.83 3.82
N PHE A 42 -16.97 4.23 3.97
CA PHE A 42 -18.23 4.78 3.47
C PHE A 42 -19.38 4.51 4.47
N HIS A 43 -20.51 5.22 4.32
CA HIS A 43 -21.67 5.07 5.20
C HIS A 43 -22.84 4.43 4.47
N VAL A 44 -23.47 3.44 5.13
CA VAL A 44 -24.72 2.82 4.71
C VAL A 44 -25.73 3.02 5.83
N ASN A 45 -26.78 3.80 5.58
CA ASN A 45 -27.82 4.12 6.56
C ASN A 45 -27.27 4.61 7.91
N GLY A 46 -26.25 5.48 7.87
CA GLY A 46 -25.59 6.03 9.06
C GLY A 46 -24.58 5.10 9.75
N LYS A 47 -24.47 3.83 9.32
CA LYS A 47 -23.44 2.91 9.81
C LYS A 47 -22.21 2.95 8.92
N LYS A 48 -21.02 3.01 9.53
CA LYS A 48 -19.74 3.02 8.82
C LYS A 48 -19.33 1.61 8.38
N TYR A 49 -18.93 1.49 7.12
CA TYR A 49 -18.37 0.31 6.49
C TYR A 49 -17.03 0.66 5.83
N TRP A 50 -16.24 -0.36 5.55
CA TRP A 50 -14.95 -0.26 4.87
C TRP A 50 -14.97 -1.15 3.64
N LEU A 51 -14.59 -0.58 2.52
CA LEU A 51 -14.28 -1.28 1.29
C LEU A 51 -12.78 -1.51 1.26
N TRP A 52 -12.38 -2.76 1.25
CA TRP A 52 -10.99 -3.19 1.09
C TRP A 52 -10.77 -3.67 -0.33
N ALA A 53 -9.74 -3.16 -0.98
CA ALA A 53 -9.27 -3.65 -2.26
C ALA A 53 -7.96 -4.42 -2.08
N PHE A 54 -7.95 -5.64 -2.58
CA PHE A 54 -6.76 -6.46 -2.71
C PHE A 54 -6.50 -6.65 -4.21
N ARG A 55 -5.34 -6.22 -4.69
CA ARG A 55 -4.95 -6.41 -6.08
C ARG A 55 -3.65 -7.19 -6.16
N SER A 56 -3.69 -8.31 -6.88
CA SER A 56 -2.52 -9.15 -7.15
C SER A 56 -1.58 -8.48 -8.16
N ALA A 57 -0.33 -8.95 -8.18
CA ALA A 57 0.63 -8.65 -9.24
C ALA A 57 0.11 -9.06 -10.64
N GLU A 58 -0.74 -10.07 -10.70
CA GLU A 58 -1.36 -10.61 -11.91
C GLU A 58 -2.66 -9.88 -12.32
N ASN A 59 -3.00 -8.77 -11.66
CA ASN A 59 -4.18 -7.93 -11.91
C ASN A 59 -5.55 -8.53 -11.53
N ASP A 60 -5.62 -9.66 -10.83
CA ASP A 60 -6.84 -10.04 -10.09
C ASP A 60 -7.15 -8.99 -9.02
N ILE A 61 -8.42 -8.60 -8.88
CA ILE A 61 -8.92 -7.65 -7.88
C ILE A 61 -10.01 -8.33 -7.05
N LEU A 62 -9.87 -8.27 -5.73
CA LEU A 62 -10.86 -8.72 -4.77
C LEU A 62 -11.31 -7.55 -3.91
N ILE A 63 -12.62 -7.35 -3.84
CA ILE A 63 -13.24 -6.38 -2.96
C ILE A 63 -13.86 -7.09 -1.77
N VAL A 64 -13.61 -6.56 -0.57
CA VAL A 64 -14.20 -7.02 0.70
C VAL A 64 -14.88 -5.84 1.37
N ILE A 65 -16.18 -5.94 1.61
CA ILE A 65 -16.96 -4.92 2.32
C ILE A 65 -17.33 -5.45 3.70
N VAL A 66 -16.82 -4.80 4.75
CA VAL A 66 -17.01 -5.19 6.15
C VAL A 66 -17.11 -3.97 7.05
N ASP A 67 -17.67 -4.09 8.24
CA ASP A 67 -17.74 -3.00 9.22
C ASP A 67 -16.49 -2.86 10.10
N SER A 68 -15.36 -3.43 9.64
CA SER A 68 -14.06 -3.38 10.30
C SER A 68 -13.00 -2.78 9.38
N ARG A 69 -12.16 -1.92 9.96
CA ARG A 69 -10.87 -1.50 9.35
C ARG A 69 -9.70 -2.31 9.93
N GLY A 70 -9.95 -3.25 10.83
CA GLY A 70 -8.87 -3.87 11.60
C GLY A 70 -8.01 -4.85 10.78
N ARG A 71 -6.88 -5.23 11.39
CA ARG A 71 -5.95 -6.23 10.86
C ARG A 71 -6.60 -7.60 10.61
N ASP A 72 -7.66 -7.90 11.33
CA ASP A 72 -8.48 -9.11 11.20
C ASP A 72 -9.00 -9.27 9.78
N VAL A 73 -9.39 -8.18 9.10
CA VAL A 73 -9.90 -8.25 7.73
C VAL A 73 -8.82 -8.74 6.77
N VAL A 74 -7.60 -8.21 6.89
CA VAL A 74 -6.46 -8.63 6.05
C VAL A 74 -6.07 -10.06 6.38
N ARG A 75 -5.98 -10.44 7.66
CA ARG A 75 -5.62 -11.80 8.09
C ARG A 75 -6.66 -12.82 7.60
N ASP A 76 -7.93 -12.51 7.73
CA ASP A 76 -8.98 -13.41 7.28
C ASP A 76 -8.91 -13.52 5.76
N THR A 77 -8.85 -12.39 5.04
CA THR A 77 -8.82 -12.34 3.57
C THR A 77 -7.62 -13.07 3.00
N MET A 78 -6.41 -12.80 3.50
CA MET A 78 -5.14 -13.36 3.02
C MET A 78 -4.80 -14.72 3.63
N GLY A 79 -5.45 -15.09 4.74
CA GLY A 79 -5.14 -16.29 5.51
C GLY A 79 -3.99 -16.06 6.50
N GLU A 80 -4.02 -16.77 7.64
CA GLU A 80 -3.03 -16.60 8.72
C GLU A 80 -1.59 -16.92 8.29
N ALA A 81 -1.41 -17.75 7.27
CA ALA A 81 -0.12 -18.14 6.73
C ALA A 81 0.41 -17.21 5.62
N PHE A 82 -0.22 -16.05 5.39
CA PHE A 82 0.26 -15.11 4.37
C PHE A 82 1.54 -14.40 4.84
N HIS A 83 2.64 -14.70 4.15
CA HIS A 83 3.95 -14.08 4.37
C HIS A 83 4.48 -13.44 3.07
N GLY A 84 3.61 -13.25 2.09
CA GLY A 84 3.94 -12.63 0.81
C GLY A 84 4.20 -11.13 0.97
N PRO A 85 4.98 -10.52 0.06
CA PRO A 85 5.15 -9.08 0.01
C PRO A 85 3.82 -8.35 -0.20
N ALA A 86 3.67 -7.22 0.47
CA ALA A 86 2.52 -6.34 0.27
C ALA A 86 2.95 -4.91 -0.03
N ILE A 87 2.23 -4.25 -0.94
CA ILE A 87 2.33 -2.82 -1.16
C ILE A 87 1.16 -2.18 -0.44
N VAL A 88 1.45 -1.30 0.52
CA VAL A 88 0.45 -0.73 1.43
C VAL A 88 0.74 0.75 1.67
N ASP A 89 -0.26 1.45 2.20
CA ASP A 89 -0.09 2.82 2.63
C ASP A 89 0.75 2.94 3.93
N GLY A 90 0.76 4.15 4.50
CA GLY A 90 1.44 4.49 5.75
C GLY A 90 0.80 3.93 7.02
N TRP A 91 -0.27 3.14 6.94
CA TRP A 91 -1.07 2.82 8.11
C TRP A 91 -0.44 1.74 9.00
N ARG A 92 -0.59 1.89 10.32
CA ARG A 92 0.07 1.04 11.33
C ARG A 92 -0.51 -0.38 11.37
N VAL A 93 -1.74 -0.57 10.93
CA VAL A 93 -2.38 -1.90 10.91
C VAL A 93 -1.63 -2.88 10.03
N TYR A 94 -0.85 -2.42 9.04
CA TYR A 94 -0.04 -3.29 8.19
C TYR A 94 1.28 -3.74 8.82
N SER A 95 1.70 -3.16 9.96
CA SER A 95 3.01 -3.45 10.58
C SER A 95 3.24 -4.90 11.03
N TYR A 96 2.19 -5.73 11.09
CA TYR A 96 2.34 -7.16 11.37
C TYR A 96 2.77 -7.98 10.14
N LEU A 97 2.68 -7.40 8.93
CA LEU A 97 3.16 -8.04 7.70
C LEU A 97 4.69 -8.06 7.70
N THR A 98 5.26 -9.15 7.18
CA THR A 98 6.70 -9.40 7.25
C THR A 98 7.49 -8.68 6.16
N ILE A 99 6.90 -8.50 4.98
CA ILE A 99 7.57 -7.92 3.82
C ILE A 99 6.65 -6.82 3.26
N ILE A 100 7.06 -5.57 3.43
CA ILE A 100 6.24 -4.41 3.10
C ILE A 100 6.99 -3.51 2.13
N GLN A 101 6.31 -3.07 1.08
CA GLN A 101 6.65 -1.87 0.32
C GLN A 101 5.69 -0.75 0.74
N ARG A 102 6.22 0.27 1.40
CA ARG A 102 5.44 1.46 1.75
C ARG A 102 5.24 2.33 0.51
N CYS A 103 4.03 2.84 0.33
CA CYS A 103 3.68 3.66 -0.83
C CYS A 103 4.44 5.00 -0.83
N TRP A 104 5.29 5.21 -1.85
CA TRP A 104 6.01 6.47 -2.04
C TRP A 104 5.11 7.67 -2.31
N ALA A 105 3.94 7.48 -2.92
CA ALA A 105 3.01 8.58 -3.16
C ALA A 105 2.52 9.20 -1.84
N HIS A 106 2.31 8.38 -0.81
CA HIS A 106 1.94 8.87 0.52
C HIS A 106 3.10 9.58 1.22
N LEU A 107 4.32 9.05 1.11
CA LEU A 107 5.51 9.73 1.61
C LEU A 107 5.69 11.12 1.01
N ILE A 108 5.53 11.24 -0.31
CA ILE A 108 5.61 12.51 -1.03
C ILE A 108 4.55 13.50 -0.53
N ARG A 109 3.30 13.06 -0.38
CA ARG A 109 2.23 13.93 0.15
C ARG A 109 2.53 14.40 1.59
N GLU A 110 3.06 13.52 2.44
CA GLU A 110 3.41 13.85 3.83
C GLU A 110 4.54 14.88 3.92
N VAL A 111 5.62 14.74 3.15
CA VAL A 111 6.70 15.74 3.17
C VAL A 111 6.31 17.05 2.49
N ASP A 112 5.49 16.99 1.44
CA ASP A 112 5.04 18.18 0.71
C ASP A 112 4.14 19.09 1.55
N ALA A 113 3.45 18.55 2.55
CA ALA A 113 2.65 19.32 3.50
C ALA A 113 3.49 20.30 4.35
N PHE A 114 4.82 20.17 4.37
CA PHE A 114 5.74 20.98 5.18
C PHE A 114 6.60 21.95 4.36
N LYS A 115 6.36 22.06 3.04
CA LYS A 115 7.09 22.95 2.10
C LYS A 115 7.03 24.44 2.44
N SER A 116 6.15 24.88 3.33
CA SER A 116 6.05 26.28 3.75
C SER A 116 7.23 26.73 4.64
N SER A 117 7.99 25.79 5.20
CA SER A 117 9.25 26.06 5.92
C SER A 117 10.46 25.78 5.02
N GLU A 118 11.57 26.48 5.24
CA GLU A 118 12.79 26.27 4.45
C GLU A 118 13.28 24.82 4.56
N ARG A 119 13.41 24.29 5.77
CA ARG A 119 13.84 22.90 6.00
C ARG A 119 12.84 21.87 5.47
N GLY A 120 11.54 22.14 5.55
CA GLY A 120 10.53 21.24 4.98
C GLY A 120 10.56 21.22 3.46
N LYS A 121 10.89 22.35 2.83
CA LYS A 121 11.16 22.41 1.39
C LYS A 121 12.40 21.60 1.03
N GLU A 122 13.51 21.76 1.75
CA GLU A 122 14.73 20.96 1.55
C GLU A 122 14.44 19.45 1.68
N LEU A 123 13.82 19.02 2.78
CA LEU A 123 13.45 17.61 3.00
C LEU A 123 12.59 17.07 1.85
N SER A 124 11.60 17.84 1.41
CA SER A 124 10.78 17.44 0.27
C SER A 124 11.62 17.29 -1.01
N GLU A 125 12.47 18.27 -1.34
CA GLU A 125 13.32 18.22 -2.54
C GLU A 125 14.25 16.99 -2.52
N GLU A 126 14.82 16.65 -1.36
CA GLU A 126 15.66 15.45 -1.17
C GLU A 126 14.87 14.16 -1.38
N ILE A 127 13.65 14.05 -0.82
CA ILE A 127 12.78 12.89 -0.99
C ILE A 127 12.31 12.75 -2.45
N HIS A 128 11.96 13.84 -3.12
CA HIS A 128 11.59 13.82 -4.53
C HIS A 128 12.77 13.42 -5.42
N ALA A 129 13.99 13.88 -5.12
CA ALA A 129 15.20 13.45 -5.82
C ALA A 129 15.43 11.95 -5.66
N MET A 130 15.37 11.45 -4.42
CA MET A 130 15.49 10.03 -4.11
C MET A 130 14.42 9.19 -4.82
N PHE A 131 13.17 9.67 -4.92
CA PHE A 131 12.12 8.96 -5.65
C PHE A 131 12.39 8.88 -7.16
N ARG A 132 12.94 9.95 -7.76
CA ARG A 132 13.34 9.93 -9.17
C ARG A 132 14.47 8.92 -9.41
N GLU A 133 15.49 8.93 -8.56
CA GLU A 133 16.61 7.98 -8.61
C GLU A 133 16.15 6.53 -8.41
N LEU A 134 15.21 6.29 -7.48
CA LEU A 134 14.59 4.99 -7.26
C LEU A 134 13.91 4.50 -8.54
N LYS A 135 13.06 5.33 -9.17
CA LYS A 135 12.38 4.97 -10.41
C LYS A 135 13.35 4.66 -11.55
N GLU A 136 14.47 5.37 -11.64
CA GLU A 136 15.51 5.05 -12.62
C GLU A 136 16.15 3.69 -12.31
N SER A 137 16.47 3.45 -11.04
CA SER A 137 17.07 2.18 -10.58
C SER A 137 16.16 0.96 -10.81
N LEU A 138 14.84 1.16 -10.82
CA LEU A 138 13.85 0.12 -11.12
C LEU A 138 13.86 -0.33 -12.59
N LYS A 139 14.49 0.42 -13.50
CA LYS A 139 14.63 0.04 -14.92
C LYS A 139 15.74 -0.98 -15.16
N SER A 140 16.69 -1.12 -14.24
CA SER A 140 17.75 -2.14 -14.37
C SER A 140 17.15 -3.54 -14.20
N GLU A 141 17.51 -4.46 -15.09
CA GLU A 141 17.17 -5.88 -14.96
C GLU A 141 18.20 -6.63 -14.08
N ASN A 142 19.32 -5.99 -13.72
CA ASN A 142 20.37 -6.59 -12.90
C ASN A 142 19.99 -6.57 -11.42
N MET A 143 19.69 -7.74 -10.86
CA MET A 143 19.29 -7.86 -9.46
C MET A 143 20.40 -7.54 -8.45
N ASP A 144 21.66 -7.77 -8.78
CA ASP A 144 22.79 -7.41 -7.90
C ASP A 144 22.96 -5.90 -7.81
N GLU A 145 22.81 -5.21 -8.94
CA GLU A 145 22.79 -3.75 -9.00
C GLU A 145 21.63 -3.18 -8.16
N ARG A 146 20.41 -3.69 -8.35
CA ARG A 146 19.24 -3.25 -7.57
C ARG A 146 19.41 -3.49 -6.08
N LYS A 147 20.00 -4.62 -5.68
CA LYS A 147 20.32 -4.92 -4.27
C LYS A 147 21.35 -3.95 -3.70
N SER A 148 22.38 -3.61 -4.47
CA SER A 148 23.37 -2.59 -4.09
C SER A 148 22.74 -1.20 -3.93
N MET A 149 21.87 -0.81 -4.88
CA MET A 149 21.11 0.44 -4.81
C MET A 149 20.17 0.49 -3.61
N LYS A 150 19.51 -0.62 -3.27
CA LYS A 150 18.66 -0.72 -2.08
C LYS A 150 19.43 -0.37 -0.81
N ILE A 151 20.61 -0.98 -0.61
CA ILE A 151 21.45 -0.70 0.56
C ILE A 151 21.87 0.77 0.61
N THR A 152 22.20 1.35 -0.55
CA THR A 152 22.58 2.77 -0.66
C THR A 152 21.42 3.69 -0.29
N PHE A 153 20.22 3.42 -0.82
CA PHE A 153 19.03 4.21 -0.53
C PHE A 153 18.56 4.08 0.92
N GLU A 154 18.62 2.87 1.50
CA GLU A 154 18.28 2.65 2.91
C GLU A 154 19.17 3.49 3.83
N LYS A 155 20.49 3.46 3.62
CA LYS A 155 21.44 4.30 4.37
C LYS A 155 21.18 5.79 4.18
N ARG A 156 20.87 6.22 2.96
CA ARG A 156 20.56 7.63 2.67
C ARG A 156 19.28 8.06 3.40
N MET A 157 18.23 7.24 3.36
CA MET A 157 16.98 7.52 4.06
C MET A 157 17.16 7.57 5.59
N GLU A 158 17.96 6.68 6.17
CA GLU A 158 18.34 6.75 7.58
C GLU A 158 19.15 8.02 7.91
N GLY A 159 20.00 8.46 6.99
CA GLY A 159 20.74 9.72 7.08
C GLY A 159 19.80 10.92 7.14
N LEU A 160 18.79 10.97 6.28
CA LEU A 160 17.75 12.02 6.29
C LEU A 160 17.01 12.07 7.62
N VAL A 161 16.62 10.91 8.15
CA VAL A 161 15.97 10.85 9.47
C VAL A 161 16.87 11.49 10.52
N LYS A 162 18.15 11.13 10.60
CA LYS A 162 19.09 11.70 11.58
C LYS A 162 19.33 13.20 11.38
N GLN A 163 19.40 13.66 10.13
CA GLN A 163 19.63 15.06 9.78
C GLN A 163 18.46 15.95 10.22
N TYR A 164 17.23 15.51 9.98
CA TYR A 164 16.04 16.32 10.20
C TYR A 164 15.34 16.07 11.55
N ASP A 165 15.67 14.99 12.27
CA ASP A 165 15.09 14.69 13.60
C ASP A 165 15.20 15.80 14.64
N PRO A 166 16.30 16.59 14.73
CA PRO A 166 16.40 17.68 15.69
C PRO A 166 15.46 18.87 15.42
N HIS A 167 14.69 18.85 14.33
CA HIS A 167 13.82 19.93 13.90
C HIS A 167 12.37 19.63 14.28
N GLU A 168 11.89 20.20 15.38
CA GLU A 168 10.55 19.97 15.93
C GLU A 168 9.44 20.23 14.90
N GLU A 169 9.62 21.24 14.05
CA GLU A 169 8.68 21.59 12.98
C GLU A 169 8.53 20.48 11.92
N LEU A 170 9.49 19.57 11.84
CA LEU A 170 9.50 18.41 10.94
C LEU A 170 9.28 17.08 11.65
N HIS A 171 8.92 17.08 12.94
CA HIS A 171 8.70 15.85 13.69
C HIS A 171 7.75 14.89 12.96
N LYS A 172 6.61 15.39 12.44
CA LYS A 172 5.61 14.54 11.76
C LYS A 172 6.15 13.86 10.48
N PRO A 173 6.69 14.58 9.47
CA PRO A 173 7.20 13.93 8.25
C PRO A 173 8.43 13.06 8.53
N VAL A 174 9.31 13.46 9.46
CA VAL A 174 10.49 12.65 9.84
C VAL A 174 10.06 11.36 10.54
N GLU A 175 9.10 11.42 11.45
CA GLU A 175 8.52 10.24 12.10
C GLU A 175 7.82 9.33 11.09
N TYR A 176 7.17 9.89 10.08
CA TYR A 176 6.58 9.12 8.98
C TYR A 176 7.65 8.35 8.20
N ILE A 177 8.76 9.01 7.82
CA ILE A 177 9.90 8.37 7.16
C ILE A 177 10.50 7.27 8.04
N ARG A 178 10.75 7.58 9.32
CA ARG A 178 11.31 6.67 10.32
C ARG A 178 10.49 5.39 10.43
N ASN A 179 9.16 5.51 10.52
CA ASN A 179 8.24 4.38 10.64
C ASN A 179 8.16 3.48 9.39
N GLY A 180 8.73 3.90 8.26
CA GLY A 180 8.82 3.08 7.05
C GLY A 180 10.22 2.56 6.74
N LEU A 181 11.23 2.83 7.58
CA LEU A 181 12.59 2.33 7.37
C LEU A 181 12.58 0.79 7.21
N GLY A 182 13.40 0.29 6.29
CA GLY A 182 13.40 -1.11 5.85
C GLY A 182 12.24 -1.51 4.92
N SER A 183 11.22 -0.66 4.75
CA SER A 183 10.04 -0.93 3.90
C SER A 183 9.90 0.04 2.71
N TRP A 184 10.74 1.08 2.60
CA TRP A 184 10.67 2.05 1.50
C TRP A 184 11.19 1.51 0.16
N PHE A 185 12.07 0.51 0.17
CA PHE A 185 12.84 0.07 -1.01
C PHE A 185 12.70 -1.41 -1.32
N THR A 186 11.65 -2.05 -0.78
CA THR A 186 11.35 -3.47 -1.03
C THR A 186 11.18 -3.77 -2.52
N CYS A 187 10.65 -2.83 -3.31
CA CYS A 187 10.48 -2.93 -4.76
C CYS A 187 11.79 -3.22 -5.52
N LEU A 188 12.96 -2.82 -5.01
CA LEU A 188 14.25 -3.16 -5.62
C LEU A 188 14.62 -4.65 -5.46
N SER A 189 13.97 -5.35 -4.53
CA SER A 189 14.16 -6.79 -4.32
C SER A 189 13.21 -7.66 -5.16
N TYR A 190 12.19 -7.07 -5.79
CA TYR A 190 11.14 -7.79 -6.54
C TYR A 190 10.99 -7.21 -7.96
N PRO A 191 11.41 -7.92 -9.03
CA PRO A 191 11.15 -7.53 -10.42
C PRO A 191 9.68 -7.25 -10.70
N GLY A 192 9.39 -6.06 -11.25
CA GLY A 192 8.04 -5.62 -11.58
C GLY A 192 7.22 -5.06 -10.41
N MET A 193 7.76 -5.05 -9.19
CA MET A 193 7.08 -4.43 -8.05
C MET A 193 7.14 -2.90 -8.14
N GLU A 194 5.99 -2.24 -8.07
CA GLU A 194 5.88 -0.79 -8.07
C GLU A 194 6.25 -0.19 -6.69
N PRO A 195 6.82 1.03 -6.64
CA PRO A 195 7.08 1.74 -5.39
C PRO A 195 5.82 2.41 -4.81
N THR A 196 4.70 2.43 -5.55
CA THR A 196 3.44 3.06 -5.14
C THR A 196 2.27 2.08 -5.12
N ASN A 197 1.25 2.41 -4.33
CA ASN A 197 0.01 1.63 -4.21
C ASN A 197 -1.10 2.09 -5.17
N ASN A 198 -0.77 2.87 -6.20
CA ASN A 198 -1.74 3.46 -7.12
C ASN A 198 -2.68 2.43 -7.74
N LEU A 199 -2.22 1.18 -7.90
CA LEU A 199 -3.00 0.09 -8.47
C LEU A 199 -4.15 -0.37 -7.59
N ALA A 200 -4.04 -0.30 -6.25
CA ALA A 200 -5.16 -0.52 -5.35
C ALA A 200 -6.01 0.74 -5.16
N GLU A 201 -5.40 1.93 -5.12
CA GLU A 201 -6.13 3.22 -5.08
C GLU A 201 -7.08 3.38 -6.29
N GLN A 202 -6.72 2.83 -7.46
CA GLN A 202 -7.59 2.82 -8.65
C GLN A 202 -8.78 1.85 -8.57
N ALA A 203 -8.76 0.91 -7.63
CA ALA A 203 -9.80 -0.10 -7.47
C ALA A 203 -10.90 0.32 -6.48
N ILE A 204 -10.73 1.46 -5.80
CA ILE A 204 -11.61 1.97 -4.73
C ILE A 204 -12.27 3.30 -5.09
#